data_AF-V9E1M5-F1
#
_entry.id   AF-V9E1M5-F1
#
_cell.length_a   1.000
_cell.length_b   1.000
_cell.length_c   1.000
_cell.angle_alpha   90.00
_cell.angle_beta   90.00
_cell.angle_gamma   90.00
#
_symmetry.space_group_name_H-M   'P 1'
#
loop_
_entity.id
_entity.type
_entity.pdbx_description
1 polymer ?
#
loop_
_entity_poly.entity_id
_entity_poly.type
_entity_poly.pdbx_seq_one_letter_code
_entity_poly.pdbx_strand_id
1 'polypeptide(L)'
;MKTFVFSSAIVLATLVGSVNAHGYISRPKASYKPNTAYTKYNGVTSASVNKGFAGGVYNHEPVNNAKQFAEHWKATGYKSLRDMIDPISPGYGYSLDTAPPVDVSGYKEMWWQNDEYKEGFLESHHGPCEGWIDDTKVFHYDDCVAEFPSYPAKIPTDYSACKGDKCLFVFYWLALHSPKWQIYKQCVPISNGGSGEVAGEALTTEQTTPEAAPAAPEATPAALTTGFTKIDSTPAPADTPPTVTSNETPGTGTSSCKRRMRS
;
A
#
# COMPACT_ATOMS: atom_id res chain seq x y z
N MET A 1 -59.25 -32.45 -29.14
CA MET A 1 -57.86 -31.95 -29.29
C MET A 1 -57.43 -31.37 -27.96
N LYS A 2 -56.44 -31.95 -27.28
CA LYS A 2 -55.89 -31.43 -26.02
C LYS A 2 -54.58 -30.70 -26.33
N THR A 3 -54.61 -29.38 -26.22
CA THR A 3 -53.47 -28.49 -26.42
C THR A 3 -52.51 -28.63 -25.24
N PHE A 4 -51.30 -29.12 -25.52
CA PHE A 4 -50.19 -29.07 -24.57
C PHE A 4 -49.47 -27.73 -24.73
N VAL A 5 -49.49 -26.92 -23.67
CA VAL A 5 -48.72 -25.68 -23.58
C VAL A 5 -47.35 -26.03 -23.01
N PHE A 6 -46.31 -25.98 -23.84
CA PHE A 6 -44.93 -26.09 -23.40
C PHE A 6 -44.49 -24.73 -22.82
N SER A 7 -44.37 -24.65 -21.49
CA SER A 7 -43.70 -23.52 -20.83
C SER A 7 -42.19 -23.71 -20.90
N SER A 8 -41.54 -22.96 -21.79
CA SER A 8 -40.08 -22.86 -21.82
C SER A 8 -39.61 -21.90 -20.73
N ALA A 9 -39.06 -22.44 -19.64
CA ALA A 9 -38.37 -21.64 -18.64
C ALA A 9 -36.98 -21.26 -19.15
N ILE A 10 -36.75 -19.97 -19.41
CA ILE A 10 -35.42 -19.42 -19.70
C ILE A 10 -34.65 -19.34 -18.39
N VAL A 11 -33.65 -20.21 -18.21
CA VAL A 11 -32.71 -20.15 -17.09
C VAL A 11 -31.63 -19.14 -17.44
N LEU A 12 -31.71 -17.93 -16.88
CA LEU A 12 -30.66 -16.93 -16.99
C LEU A 12 -29.56 -17.26 -15.98
N ALA A 13 -28.50 -17.94 -16.44
CA ALA A 13 -27.31 -18.18 -15.63
C ALA A 13 -26.53 -16.86 -15.48
N THR A 14 -26.60 -16.23 -14.32
CA THR A 14 -25.74 -15.10 -13.98
C THR A 14 -24.33 -15.61 -13.69
N LEU A 15 -23.41 -15.42 -14.63
CA LEU A 15 -21.97 -15.51 -14.32
C LEU A 15 -21.63 -14.34 -13.40
N VAL A 16 -21.59 -14.59 -12.09
CA VAL A 16 -21.03 -13.65 -11.12
C VAL A 16 -19.51 -13.69 -11.30
N GLY A 17 -18.99 -12.81 -12.16
CA GLY A 17 -17.56 -12.58 -12.26
C GLY A 17 -17.03 -12.10 -10.91
N SER A 18 -15.93 -12.67 -10.43
CA SER A 18 -15.23 -12.14 -9.26
C SER A 18 -14.66 -10.78 -9.63
N VAL A 19 -15.24 -9.69 -9.12
CA VAL A 19 -14.68 -8.34 -9.27
C VAL A 19 -13.36 -8.25 -8.49
N ASN A 20 -12.35 -7.65 -9.11
CA ASN A 20 -11.00 -7.57 -8.57
C ASN A 20 -10.73 -6.15 -8.06
N ALA A 21 -11.62 -5.68 -7.19
CA ALA A 21 -11.73 -4.28 -6.77
C ALA A 21 -10.68 -3.82 -5.75
N HIS A 22 -9.72 -4.68 -5.40
CA HIS A 22 -8.71 -4.42 -4.37
C HIS A 22 -7.30 -4.63 -4.92
N GLY A 23 -6.26 -4.41 -4.11
CA GLY A 23 -4.88 -4.43 -4.58
C GLY A 23 -4.17 -5.79 -4.49
N TYR A 24 -3.08 -5.92 -5.26
CA TYR A 24 -2.20 -7.09 -5.25
C TYR A 24 -0.74 -6.71 -5.53
N ILE A 25 0.18 -7.60 -5.14
CA ILE A 25 1.61 -7.46 -5.46
C ILE A 25 1.83 -7.85 -6.93
N SER A 26 2.05 -6.85 -7.80
CA SER A 26 2.35 -7.06 -9.21
C SER A 26 3.84 -7.24 -9.49
N ARG A 27 4.72 -6.77 -8.60
CA ARG A 27 6.17 -6.96 -8.67
C ARG A 27 6.79 -7.13 -7.28
N PRO A 28 7.60 -8.18 -7.03
CA PRO A 28 7.67 -9.42 -7.80
C PRO A 28 6.28 -10.05 -7.92
N LYS A 29 5.99 -10.62 -9.09
CA LYS A 29 4.63 -11.09 -9.40
C LYS A 29 4.24 -12.21 -8.43
N ALA A 30 3.28 -11.92 -7.55
CA ALA A 30 2.73 -12.92 -6.67
C ALA A 30 1.93 -13.98 -7.44
N SER A 31 1.96 -15.21 -6.94
CA SER A 31 1.09 -16.29 -7.40
C SER A 31 -0.06 -16.47 -6.41
N TYR A 32 -1.26 -16.71 -6.91
CA TYR A 32 -2.47 -16.83 -6.09
C TYR A 32 -3.23 -18.12 -6.36
N LYS A 33 -4.01 -18.57 -5.37
CA LYS A 33 -4.92 -19.70 -5.52
C LYS A 33 -5.89 -19.46 -6.69
N PRO A 34 -5.99 -20.38 -7.66
CA PRO A 34 -6.92 -20.24 -8.79
C PRO A 34 -8.37 -20.06 -8.33
N ASN A 35 -9.16 -19.30 -9.11
CA ASN A 35 -10.59 -19.08 -8.87
C ASN A 35 -10.92 -18.45 -7.50
N THR A 36 -10.01 -17.63 -6.96
CA THR A 36 -10.24 -16.88 -5.72
C THR A 36 -10.26 -15.38 -5.99
N ALA A 37 -10.98 -14.64 -5.15
CA ALA A 37 -10.92 -13.18 -5.14
C ALA A 37 -9.63 -12.72 -4.46
N TYR A 38 -8.49 -12.95 -5.12
CA TYR A 38 -7.16 -12.87 -4.52
C TYR A 38 -6.73 -11.47 -4.08
N THR A 39 -7.40 -10.43 -4.57
CA THR A 39 -7.20 -9.05 -4.13
C THR A 39 -7.94 -8.71 -2.84
N LYS A 40 -8.94 -9.51 -2.44
CA LYS A 40 -9.74 -9.25 -1.23
C LYS A 40 -8.84 -9.17 0.00
N TYR A 41 -9.13 -8.22 0.88
CA TYR A 41 -8.50 -8.12 2.20
C TYR A 41 -8.56 -9.45 2.98
N ASN A 42 -7.54 -9.69 3.78
CA ASN A 42 -7.28 -10.94 4.50
C ASN A 42 -8.00 -11.02 5.85
N GLY A 43 -8.41 -9.89 6.40
CA GLY A 43 -9.05 -9.80 7.69
C GLY A 43 -9.52 -8.39 8.01
N VAL A 44 -10.21 -8.27 9.14
CA VAL A 44 -10.69 -7.00 9.67
C VAL A 44 -10.32 -6.90 11.13
N THR A 45 -9.90 -5.72 11.56
CA THR A 45 -9.67 -5.37 12.97
C THR A 45 -10.21 -3.98 13.28
N SER A 46 -9.92 -3.44 14.46
CA SER A 46 -10.24 -2.06 14.82
C SER A 46 -9.32 -1.57 15.94
N ALA A 47 -9.48 -0.32 16.36
CA ALA A 47 -8.78 0.25 17.53
C ALA A 47 -8.89 -0.60 18.79
N SER A 48 -9.93 -1.42 18.94
CA SER A 48 -10.09 -2.31 20.10
C SER A 48 -9.02 -3.41 20.19
N VAL A 49 -8.22 -3.62 19.15
CA VAL A 49 -7.13 -4.61 19.14
C VAL A 49 -6.09 -4.34 20.23
N ASN A 50 -5.88 -3.07 20.59
CA ASN A 50 -4.91 -2.68 21.60
C ASN A 50 -5.34 -1.36 22.27
N LYS A 51 -5.29 -1.32 23.60
CA LYS A 51 -5.64 -0.14 24.41
C LYS A 51 -4.83 1.12 24.06
N GLY A 52 -3.66 0.98 23.43
CA GLY A 52 -2.85 2.11 22.95
C GLY A 52 -3.57 3.00 21.93
N PHE A 53 -4.58 2.47 21.23
CA PHE A 53 -5.42 3.23 20.30
C PHE A 53 -6.61 3.92 20.98
N ALA A 54 -6.77 3.79 22.30
CA ALA A 54 -7.88 4.42 23.02
C ALA A 54 -7.79 5.95 22.94
N GLY A 55 -8.94 6.61 22.73
CA GLY A 55 -9.03 8.06 22.56
C GLY A 55 -8.86 8.55 21.11
N GLY A 56 -8.39 7.69 20.20
CA GLY A 56 -8.29 8.01 18.79
C GLY A 56 -9.64 8.03 18.07
N VAL A 57 -9.77 8.90 17.07
CA VAL A 57 -10.94 8.99 16.18
C VAL A 57 -10.60 8.35 14.84
N TYR A 58 -11.31 7.29 14.46
CA TYR A 58 -11.02 6.47 13.26
C TYR A 58 -12.22 6.35 12.30
N ASN A 59 -13.13 7.31 12.35
CA ASN A 59 -14.34 7.40 11.52
C ASN A 59 -14.42 8.73 10.74
N HIS A 60 -13.28 9.34 10.43
CA HIS A 60 -13.18 10.58 9.68
C HIS A 60 -12.61 10.33 8.27
N GLU A 61 -12.25 11.41 7.57
CA GLU A 61 -11.42 11.39 6.36
C GLU A 61 -10.24 10.40 6.48
N PRO A 62 -10.01 9.53 5.48
CA PRO A 62 -9.00 8.48 5.54
C PRO A 62 -7.60 8.95 5.94
N VAL A 63 -7.12 10.07 5.39
CA VAL A 63 -5.83 10.69 5.74
C VAL A 63 -5.74 10.98 7.24
N ASN A 64 -6.82 11.49 7.84
CA ASN A 64 -6.84 11.80 9.26
C ASN A 64 -6.89 10.53 10.12
N ASN A 65 -7.59 9.49 9.67
CA ASN A 65 -7.58 8.21 10.38
C ASN A 65 -6.15 7.61 10.40
N ALA A 66 -5.39 7.72 9.31
CA ALA A 66 -3.99 7.31 9.25
C ALA A 66 -3.08 8.10 10.19
N LYS A 67 -3.24 9.43 10.23
CA LYS A 67 -2.54 10.29 11.22
C LYS A 67 -2.85 9.88 12.66
N GLN A 68 -4.13 9.70 12.99
CA GLN A 68 -4.56 9.25 14.32
C GLN A 68 -3.98 7.88 14.66
N PHE A 69 -3.87 6.96 13.70
CA PHE A 69 -3.21 5.67 13.93
C PHE A 69 -1.73 5.85 14.26
N ALA A 70 -1.00 6.64 13.46
CA ALA A 70 0.43 6.88 13.64
C ALA A 70 0.73 7.58 14.98
N GLU A 71 -0.08 8.56 15.38
CA GLU A 71 0.04 9.24 16.67
C GLU A 71 -0.10 8.30 17.87
N HIS A 72 -1.03 7.34 17.78
CA HIS A 72 -1.31 6.38 18.86
C HIS A 72 -0.41 5.14 18.81
N TRP A 73 0.29 4.89 17.70
CA TRP A 73 1.08 3.68 17.48
C TRP A 73 2.08 3.41 18.61
N LYS A 74 2.79 4.44 19.09
CA LYS A 74 3.80 4.30 20.15
C LYS A 74 3.21 3.78 21.47
N ALA A 75 1.95 4.10 21.76
CA ALA A 75 1.27 3.67 22.99
C ALA A 75 0.84 2.19 22.95
N THR A 76 0.87 1.55 21.78
CA THR A 76 0.46 0.15 21.63
C THR A 76 1.49 -0.85 22.16
N GLY A 77 2.78 -0.46 22.13
CA GLY A 77 3.90 -1.35 22.43
C GLY A 77 4.22 -2.39 21.36
N TYR A 78 3.52 -2.40 20.22
CA TYR A 78 3.86 -3.28 19.09
C TYR A 78 5.23 -2.91 18.51
N LYS A 79 5.99 -3.93 18.12
CA LYS A 79 7.31 -3.72 17.49
C LYS A 79 7.20 -3.38 16.01
N SER A 80 6.14 -3.84 15.36
CA SER A 80 5.93 -3.73 13.92
C SER A 80 4.48 -3.94 13.53
N LEU A 81 4.13 -3.57 12.30
CA LEU A 81 2.81 -3.87 11.76
C LEU A 81 2.60 -5.39 11.64
N ARG A 82 3.66 -6.13 11.27
CA ARG A 82 3.69 -7.60 11.32
C ARG A 82 3.33 -8.18 12.68
N ASP A 83 3.92 -7.67 13.76
CA ASP A 83 3.67 -8.10 15.15
C ASP A 83 2.20 -7.91 15.55
N MET A 84 1.56 -6.83 15.08
CA MET A 84 0.12 -6.61 15.28
C MET A 84 -0.75 -7.52 14.41
N ILE A 85 -0.43 -7.69 13.12
CA ILE A 85 -1.31 -8.32 12.13
C ILE A 85 -1.24 -9.84 12.15
N ASP A 86 -0.06 -10.43 12.35
CA ASP A 86 0.15 -11.90 12.26
C ASP A 86 -0.80 -12.70 13.18
N PRO A 87 -1.06 -12.29 14.43
CA PRO A 87 -2.02 -12.98 15.30
C PRO A 87 -3.49 -12.87 14.85
N ILE A 88 -3.84 -11.83 14.06
CA ILE A 88 -5.21 -11.52 13.64
C ILE A 88 -5.52 -12.19 12.30
N SER A 89 -4.58 -12.12 11.37
CA SER A 89 -4.71 -12.65 10.00
C SER A 89 -3.55 -13.62 9.73
N PRO A 90 -3.69 -14.87 10.18
CA PRO A 90 -2.67 -15.89 9.94
C PRO A 90 -2.61 -16.26 8.45
N GLY A 91 -1.42 -16.70 8.01
CA GLY A 91 -1.15 -16.98 6.60
C GLY A 91 -1.09 -15.73 5.73
N TYR A 92 -1.28 -15.90 4.42
CA TYR A 92 -1.07 -14.85 3.42
C TYR A 92 -2.29 -14.67 2.50
N GLY A 93 -3.49 -14.95 3.03
CA GLY A 93 -4.74 -14.97 2.27
C GLY A 93 -4.71 -15.98 1.14
N TYR A 94 -4.76 -15.48 -0.09
CA TYR A 94 -4.77 -16.30 -1.29
C TYR A 94 -3.42 -16.38 -2.02
N SER A 95 -2.40 -15.61 -1.60
CA SER A 95 -1.07 -15.76 -2.19
C SER A 95 -0.44 -17.09 -1.77
N LEU A 96 0.37 -17.66 -2.66
CA LEU A 96 1.00 -18.96 -2.51
C LEU A 96 2.45 -18.78 -2.04
N ASP A 97 2.71 -19.12 -0.79
CA ASP A 97 4.05 -19.18 -0.17
C ASP A 97 4.88 -20.40 -0.64
N THR A 98 4.26 -21.32 -1.38
CA THR A 98 4.90 -22.50 -1.98
C THR A 98 5.11 -22.38 -3.49
N ALA A 99 4.80 -21.22 -4.08
CA ALA A 99 5.05 -20.97 -5.50
C ALA A 99 6.57 -20.97 -5.81
N PRO A 100 6.96 -21.21 -7.07
CA PRO A 100 8.35 -21.04 -7.49
C PRO A 100 8.86 -19.63 -7.16
N PRO A 101 10.08 -19.50 -6.58
CA PRO A 101 10.65 -18.20 -6.27
C PRO A 101 10.80 -17.30 -7.50
N VAL A 102 10.50 -16.01 -7.33
CA VAL A 102 10.81 -14.98 -8.32
C VAL A 102 12.22 -14.45 -8.07
N ASP A 103 13.07 -14.45 -9.11
CA ASP A 103 14.38 -13.80 -9.05
C ASP A 103 14.23 -12.28 -8.94
N VAL A 104 14.74 -11.71 -7.86
CA VAL A 104 14.68 -10.27 -7.55
C VAL A 104 16.04 -9.58 -7.61
N SER A 105 17.08 -10.24 -8.14
CA SER A 105 18.45 -9.69 -8.22
C SER A 105 18.54 -8.33 -8.94
N GLY A 106 17.66 -8.08 -9.91
CA GLY A 106 17.57 -6.80 -10.63
C GLY A 106 16.52 -5.83 -10.09
N TYR A 107 15.84 -6.13 -8.99
CA TYR A 107 14.70 -5.35 -8.50
C TYR A 107 15.15 -4.39 -7.40
N LYS A 108 14.56 -3.20 -7.39
CA LYS A 108 14.80 -2.16 -6.36
C LYS A 108 13.53 -1.71 -5.66
N GLU A 109 12.39 -2.22 -6.12
CA GLU A 109 11.06 -1.81 -5.70
C GLU A 109 10.15 -3.04 -5.68
N MET A 110 9.19 -3.05 -4.77
CA MET A 110 7.97 -3.83 -4.91
C MET A 110 6.87 -2.96 -5.50
N TRP A 111 5.97 -3.56 -6.27
CA TRP A 111 4.84 -2.88 -6.88
C TRP A 111 3.52 -3.43 -6.34
N TRP A 112 2.65 -2.52 -5.92
CA TRP A 112 1.29 -2.80 -5.50
C TRP A 112 0.31 -2.11 -6.45
N GLN A 113 -0.76 -2.80 -6.87
CA GLN A 113 -1.71 -2.19 -7.79
C GLN A 113 -3.13 -2.75 -7.69
N ASN A 114 -4.09 -1.92 -8.08
CA ASN A 114 -5.50 -2.23 -8.27
C ASN A 114 -5.88 -1.98 -9.73
N ASP A 115 -6.29 -3.03 -10.45
CA ASP A 115 -6.53 -2.94 -11.89
C ASP A 115 -7.92 -2.44 -12.26
N GLU A 116 -8.87 -2.51 -11.34
CA GLU A 116 -10.24 -2.03 -11.54
C GLU A 116 -10.28 -0.51 -11.56
N TYR A 117 -9.58 0.12 -10.61
CA TYR A 117 -9.52 1.58 -10.48
C TYR A 117 -8.29 2.22 -11.15
N LYS A 118 -7.32 1.42 -11.61
CA LYS A 118 -6.05 1.93 -12.17
C LYS A 118 -5.27 2.81 -11.19
N GLU A 119 -5.25 2.37 -9.93
CA GLU A 119 -4.58 3.03 -8.82
C GLU A 119 -3.61 2.06 -8.14
N GLY A 120 -2.52 2.57 -7.56
CA GLY A 120 -1.62 1.76 -6.75
C GLY A 120 -2.34 1.28 -5.49
N PHE A 121 -2.31 2.14 -4.47
CA PHE A 121 -3.27 2.06 -3.36
C PHE A 121 -4.51 2.88 -3.72
N LEU A 122 -5.68 2.43 -3.28
CA LEU A 122 -6.89 3.22 -3.44
C LEU A 122 -6.79 4.50 -2.62
N GLU A 123 -7.08 5.66 -3.20
CA GLU A 123 -7.00 6.95 -2.51
C GLU A 123 -7.82 6.96 -1.21
N SER A 124 -8.96 6.27 -1.19
CA SER A 124 -9.78 6.18 0.02
C SER A 124 -9.16 5.36 1.15
N HIS A 125 -8.07 4.61 0.94
CA HIS A 125 -7.59 3.54 1.82
C HIS A 125 -6.29 3.87 2.60
N HIS A 126 -6.10 5.13 2.98
CA HIS A 126 -4.92 5.57 3.75
C HIS A 126 -4.59 4.69 4.95
N GLY A 127 -3.30 4.57 5.24
CA GLY A 127 -2.79 3.82 6.39
C GLY A 127 -1.43 3.17 6.17
N PRO A 128 -0.88 2.55 7.23
CA PRO A 128 0.51 2.11 7.24
C PRO A 128 0.72 0.87 6.39
N CYS A 129 1.92 0.74 5.83
CA CYS A 129 2.36 -0.49 5.20
C CYS A 129 3.80 -0.85 5.58
N GLU A 130 4.10 -2.14 5.51
CA GLU A 130 5.35 -2.72 5.98
C GLU A 130 5.75 -3.89 5.06
N GLY A 131 7.04 -4.00 4.75
CA GLY A 131 7.59 -5.07 3.95
C GLY A 131 8.62 -5.87 4.74
N TRP A 132 8.57 -7.19 4.62
CA TRP A 132 9.51 -8.11 5.26
C TRP A 132 10.09 -9.06 4.24
N ILE A 133 11.38 -9.37 4.39
CA ILE A 133 12.03 -10.52 3.76
C ILE A 133 12.47 -11.41 4.91
N ASP A 134 11.85 -12.58 5.02
CA ASP A 134 12.00 -13.50 6.16
C ASP A 134 11.82 -12.74 7.49
N ASP A 135 12.86 -12.64 8.31
CA ASP A 135 12.85 -11.94 9.60
C ASP A 135 13.40 -10.52 9.53
N THR A 136 13.67 -10.00 8.35
CA THR A 136 14.20 -8.64 8.13
C THR A 136 13.11 -7.72 7.61
N LYS A 137 12.81 -6.66 8.36
CA LYS A 137 11.98 -5.57 7.86
C LYS A 137 12.76 -4.76 6.82
N VAL A 138 12.24 -4.68 5.61
CA VAL A 138 12.89 -3.99 4.48
C VAL A 138 12.32 -2.60 4.23
N PHE A 139 11.10 -2.31 4.69
CA PHE A 139 10.54 -0.95 4.74
C PHE A 139 9.37 -0.85 5.72
N HIS A 140 9.05 0.38 6.12
CA HIS A 140 7.86 0.78 6.86
C HIS A 140 7.49 2.21 6.47
N TYR A 141 6.20 2.47 6.27
CA TYR A 141 5.66 3.82 6.07
C TYR A 141 4.33 3.96 6.81
N ASP A 142 4.07 5.14 7.36
CA ASP A 142 2.87 5.40 8.17
C ASP A 142 1.61 5.62 7.31
N ASP A 143 1.78 6.04 6.05
CA ASP A 143 0.69 6.21 5.09
C ASP A 143 1.15 5.96 3.64
N CYS A 144 0.89 4.76 3.14
CA CYS A 144 1.40 4.34 1.83
C CYS A 144 0.62 4.89 0.64
N VAL A 145 -0.64 5.31 0.86
CA VAL A 145 -1.41 6.02 -0.16
C VAL A 145 -0.75 7.38 -0.44
N ALA A 146 -0.43 8.13 0.61
CA ALA A 146 0.20 9.43 0.50
C ALA A 146 1.64 9.36 -0.07
N GLU A 147 2.41 8.35 0.34
CA GLU A 147 3.81 8.22 -0.07
C GLU A 147 3.96 7.70 -1.52
N PHE A 148 3.06 6.82 -1.98
CA PHE A 148 3.17 6.14 -3.27
C PHE A 148 1.90 6.28 -4.13
N PRO A 149 1.55 7.49 -4.61
CA PRO A 149 0.29 7.76 -5.30
C PRO A 149 0.24 7.26 -6.76
N SER A 150 1.31 6.62 -7.26
CA SER A 150 1.38 6.16 -8.65
C SER A 150 0.59 4.87 -8.90
N TYR A 151 0.32 4.56 -10.17
CA TYR A 151 -0.14 3.24 -10.62
C TYR A 151 0.89 2.59 -11.56
N PRO A 152 1.47 1.43 -11.20
CA PRO A 152 1.41 0.82 -9.86
C PRO A 152 2.05 1.71 -8.80
N ALA A 153 1.73 1.49 -7.52
CA ALA A 153 2.46 2.09 -6.40
C ALA A 153 3.84 1.41 -6.33
N LYS A 154 4.92 2.19 -6.42
CA LYS A 154 6.29 1.70 -6.46
C LYS A 154 6.98 1.98 -5.14
N ILE A 155 7.17 0.95 -4.33
CA ILE A 155 7.72 1.07 -2.97
C ILE A 155 9.18 0.61 -3.01
N PRO A 156 10.16 1.48 -2.70
CA PRO A 156 11.55 1.07 -2.58
C PRO A 156 11.70 -0.12 -1.65
N THR A 157 12.43 -1.15 -2.10
CA THR A 157 12.57 -2.40 -1.35
C THR A 157 13.99 -2.92 -1.51
N ASP A 158 14.69 -3.08 -0.39
CA ASP A 158 16.02 -3.68 -0.37
C ASP A 158 15.91 -5.21 -0.38
N TYR A 159 15.96 -5.79 -1.57
CA TYR A 159 15.95 -7.25 -1.73
C TYR A 159 17.26 -7.92 -1.29
N SER A 160 18.33 -7.17 -0.99
CA SER A 160 19.59 -7.74 -0.51
C SER A 160 19.46 -8.44 0.84
N ALA A 161 18.37 -8.21 1.57
CA ALA A 161 18.03 -8.97 2.78
C ALA A 161 17.80 -10.47 2.49
N CYS A 162 17.41 -10.83 1.26
CA CYS A 162 17.37 -12.22 0.85
C CYS A 162 18.80 -12.72 0.55
N LYS A 163 19.29 -13.69 1.32
CA LYS A 163 20.68 -14.18 1.25
C LYS A 163 20.85 -15.49 0.48
N GLY A 164 19.84 -15.96 -0.23
CA GLY A 164 19.92 -17.21 -0.99
C GLY A 164 18.79 -17.39 -1.99
N ASP A 165 18.55 -18.64 -2.35
CA ASP A 165 17.62 -19.01 -3.43
C ASP A 165 16.17 -19.15 -2.95
N LYS A 166 15.93 -19.02 -1.64
CA LYS A 166 14.62 -19.22 -1.01
C LYS A 166 14.46 -18.27 0.18
N CYS A 167 13.80 -17.14 -0.07
CA CYS A 167 13.30 -16.24 0.95
C CYS A 167 11.80 -16.00 0.71
N LEU A 168 11.11 -15.46 1.71
CA LEU A 168 9.72 -15.05 1.58
C LEU A 168 9.62 -13.53 1.75
N PHE A 169 9.23 -12.83 0.69
CA PHE A 169 8.78 -11.46 0.81
C PHE A 169 7.33 -11.43 1.29
N VAL A 170 7.03 -10.67 2.33
CA VAL A 170 5.68 -10.49 2.87
C VAL A 170 5.38 -8.99 2.95
N PHE A 171 4.30 -8.59 2.31
CA PHE A 171 3.77 -7.23 2.35
C PHE A 171 2.56 -7.16 3.27
N TYR A 172 2.53 -6.13 4.11
CA TYR A 172 1.45 -5.79 5.02
C TYR A 172 0.97 -4.39 4.69
N TRP A 173 -0.34 -4.19 4.59
CA TRP A 173 -0.97 -2.88 4.52
C TRP A 173 -2.26 -2.88 5.32
N LEU A 174 -2.50 -1.82 6.08
CA LEU A 174 -3.71 -1.65 6.88
C LEU A 174 -4.47 -0.42 6.40
N ALA A 175 -5.62 -0.63 5.76
CA ALA A 175 -6.46 0.47 5.31
C ALA A 175 -7.39 0.95 6.44
N LEU A 176 -7.35 2.25 6.73
CA LEU A 176 -8.00 2.91 7.86
C LEU A 176 -9.20 3.78 7.44
N HIS A 177 -9.79 3.52 6.28
CA HIS A 177 -10.89 4.29 5.71
C HIS A 177 -12.21 4.23 6.51
N SER A 178 -12.31 3.32 7.47
CA SER A 178 -13.44 3.19 8.38
C SER A 178 -12.97 2.66 9.75
N PRO A 179 -13.82 2.66 10.79
CA PRO A 179 -13.48 2.07 12.09
C PRO A 179 -13.17 0.57 12.04
N LYS A 180 -13.62 -0.12 10.98
CA LYS A 180 -13.24 -1.49 10.67
C LYS A 180 -12.07 -1.46 9.70
N TRP A 181 -10.88 -1.60 10.25
CA TRP A 181 -9.63 -1.56 9.48
C TRP A 181 -9.48 -2.83 8.67
N GLN A 182 -9.14 -2.69 7.39
CA GLN A 182 -8.96 -3.82 6.49
C GLN A 182 -7.48 -4.19 6.41
N ILE A 183 -7.19 -5.47 6.63
CA ILE A 183 -5.84 -6.03 6.58
C ILE A 183 -5.58 -6.57 5.18
N TYR A 184 -4.53 -6.07 4.54
CA TYR A 184 -3.96 -6.63 3.33
C TYR A 184 -2.62 -7.27 3.69
N LYS A 185 -2.49 -8.56 3.40
CA LYS A 185 -1.30 -9.35 3.68
C LYS A 185 -1.08 -10.32 2.53
N GLN A 186 0.01 -10.16 1.81
CA GLN A 186 0.32 -11.02 0.67
C GLN A 186 1.81 -11.36 0.68
N CYS A 187 2.15 -12.51 0.11
CA CYS A 187 3.53 -12.99 0.06
C CYS A 187 3.97 -13.34 -1.36
N VAL A 188 5.29 -13.33 -1.55
CA VAL A 188 5.95 -13.79 -2.77
C VAL A 188 7.21 -14.55 -2.36
N PRO A 189 7.32 -15.85 -2.67
CA PRO A 189 8.60 -16.55 -2.63
C PRO A 189 9.58 -15.85 -3.59
N ILE A 190 10.78 -15.53 -3.12
CA ILE A 190 11.79 -14.82 -3.89
C ILE A 190 13.16 -15.49 -3.75
N SER A 191 14.02 -15.27 -4.73
CA SER A 191 15.44 -15.61 -4.71
C SER A 191 16.27 -14.37 -5.01
N ASN A 192 17.41 -14.22 -4.37
CA ASN A 192 18.36 -13.16 -4.67
C ASN A 192 19.76 -13.76 -4.80
N GLY A 193 19.87 -14.68 -5.77
CA GLY A 193 21.14 -15.24 -6.18
C GLY A 193 21.96 -14.15 -6.85
N GLY A 194 22.96 -13.62 -6.13
CA GLY A 194 24.04 -12.88 -6.79
C GLY A 194 24.60 -13.77 -7.90
N SER A 195 24.70 -13.23 -9.12
CA SER A 195 25.21 -13.91 -10.31
C SER A 195 26.36 -14.87 -9.95
N GLY A 196 26.13 -16.18 -10.12
CA GLY A 196 27.05 -17.17 -9.59
C GLY A 196 26.88 -18.60 -10.10
N GLU A 197 26.34 -18.81 -11.30
CA GLU A 197 26.69 -19.97 -12.14
C GLU A 197 26.22 -19.71 -13.57
N VAL A 198 27.17 -19.38 -14.44
CA VAL A 198 26.97 -19.60 -15.88
C VAL A 198 26.97 -21.12 -16.03
N ALA A 199 25.79 -21.72 -16.21
CA ALA A 199 25.70 -23.06 -16.77
C ALA A 199 26.24 -22.97 -18.20
N GLY A 200 27.56 -23.16 -18.32
CA GLY A 200 28.24 -23.32 -19.58
C GLY A 200 27.79 -24.61 -20.23
N GLU A 201 26.92 -24.50 -21.24
CA GLU A 201 26.90 -25.49 -22.30
C GLU A 201 28.08 -25.21 -23.22
N ALA A 202 29.05 -26.12 -23.14
CA ALA A 202 30.20 -26.17 -24.01
C ALA A 202 29.77 -26.50 -25.45
N LEU A 203 30.16 -25.64 -26.39
CA LEU A 203 30.38 -25.98 -27.80
C LEU A 203 31.72 -25.35 -28.23
N THR A 204 32.79 -26.15 -28.14
CA THR A 204 33.98 -26.14 -29.00
C THR A 204 33.57 -26.03 -30.48
N THR A 205 34.16 -25.28 -31.42
CA THR A 205 35.53 -24.81 -31.80
C THR A 205 35.31 -23.73 -32.90
N GLU A 206 36.11 -22.69 -33.20
CA GLU A 206 37.52 -22.65 -33.61
C GLU A 206 38.14 -21.23 -33.46
N GLN A 207 39.37 -21.22 -32.94
CA GLN A 207 40.58 -20.44 -33.26
C GLN A 207 40.55 -19.26 -34.26
N THR A 208 40.95 -18.06 -33.80
CA THR A 208 42.14 -17.32 -34.29
C THR A 208 42.51 -16.16 -33.35
N THR A 209 43.81 -15.91 -33.18
CA THR A 209 44.47 -14.89 -32.32
C THR A 209 45.86 -14.64 -32.94
N PRO A 210 46.61 -13.53 -32.71
CA PRO A 210 46.33 -12.24 -32.05
C PRO A 210 46.67 -11.00 -32.91
N GLU A 211 46.24 -9.81 -32.50
CA GLU A 211 47.09 -8.61 -32.63
C GLU A 211 46.93 -7.68 -31.42
N ALA A 212 48.04 -7.07 -30.99
CA ALA A 212 48.27 -6.53 -29.66
C ALA A 212 48.20 -5.00 -29.58
N ALA A 213 47.72 -4.52 -28.42
CA ALA A 213 48.10 -3.28 -27.69
C ALA A 213 47.76 -1.91 -28.33
N PRO A 214 47.59 -0.81 -27.54
CA PRO A 214 48.17 -0.57 -26.21
C PRO A 214 47.22 -0.03 -25.11
N ALA A 215 47.85 0.09 -23.93
CA ALA A 215 47.29 0.28 -22.60
C ALA A 215 46.90 1.74 -22.22
N ALA A 216 46.18 1.78 -21.09
CA ALA A 216 46.12 2.81 -20.03
C ALA A 216 44.93 3.79 -20.01
N PRO A 217 44.54 4.37 -18.84
CA PRO A 217 44.92 4.04 -17.46
C PRO A 217 43.73 3.71 -16.53
N GLU A 218 44.09 3.08 -15.41
CA GLU A 218 43.34 2.94 -14.17
C GLU A 218 42.90 4.29 -13.60
N ALA A 219 41.62 4.39 -13.20
CA ALA A 219 41.14 5.46 -12.32
C ALA A 219 40.28 4.87 -11.20
N THR A 220 40.86 4.95 -10.01
CA THR A 220 40.36 4.80 -8.64
C THR A 220 38.83 4.92 -8.44
N PRO A 221 38.18 4.05 -7.66
CA PRO A 221 36.80 4.26 -7.24
C PRO A 221 36.72 5.46 -6.29
N ALA A 222 35.91 6.47 -6.65
CA ALA A 222 35.53 7.52 -5.72
C ALA A 222 34.65 6.93 -4.62
N ALA A 223 35.04 7.16 -3.36
CA ALA A 223 34.25 6.81 -2.18
C ALA A 223 32.88 7.51 -2.22
N LEU A 224 31.80 6.73 -2.15
CA LEU A 224 30.46 7.25 -1.87
C LEU A 224 30.39 7.58 -0.37
N THR A 225 30.61 8.85 -0.04
CA THR A 225 30.30 9.41 1.27
C THR A 225 28.79 9.46 1.45
N THR A 226 28.25 8.65 2.38
CA THR A 226 26.89 8.74 2.90
C THR A 226 26.78 9.93 3.85
N GLY A 227 26.43 11.10 3.31
CA GLY A 227 25.98 12.26 4.10
C GLY A 227 24.47 12.40 4.02
N PHE A 228 23.73 11.87 4.99
CA PHE A 228 22.33 12.24 5.20
C PHE A 228 22.27 13.59 5.90
N THR A 229 22.06 14.67 5.14
CA THR A 229 21.64 15.96 5.67
C THR A 229 20.15 15.91 5.98
N LYS A 230 19.82 16.09 7.25
CA LYS A 230 18.46 16.38 7.73
C LYS A 230 17.95 17.63 7.01
N ILE A 231 16.91 17.49 6.19
CA ILE A 231 16.13 18.62 5.69
C ILE A 231 15.29 19.14 6.84
N ASP A 232 15.59 20.36 7.29
CA ASP A 232 14.79 21.10 8.26
C ASP A 232 13.40 21.40 7.69
N SER A 233 12.41 21.28 8.56
CA SER A 233 11.01 21.46 8.25
C SER A 233 10.71 22.90 7.81
N THR A 234 10.04 23.02 6.68
CA THR A 234 9.37 24.26 6.22
C THR A 234 8.44 24.79 7.32
N PRO A 235 8.49 26.08 7.69
CA PRO A 235 7.57 26.62 8.68
C PRO A 235 6.14 26.69 8.10
N ALA A 236 5.17 26.40 8.96
CA ALA A 236 3.74 26.47 8.66
C ALA A 236 3.32 27.89 8.19
N PRO A 237 2.26 28.02 7.35
CA PRO A 237 1.74 29.32 6.97
C PRO A 237 1.13 30.03 8.20
N ALA A 238 1.36 31.34 8.27
CA ALA A 238 0.89 32.21 9.34
C ALA A 238 -0.64 32.29 9.41
N ASP A 239 -1.16 32.36 10.64
CA ASP A 239 -2.57 32.52 10.96
C ASP A 239 -3.17 33.81 10.36
N THR A 240 -4.32 33.65 9.73
CA THR A 240 -5.18 34.76 9.26
C THR A 240 -5.81 35.48 10.47
N PRO A 241 -5.84 36.83 10.54
CA PRO A 241 -6.47 37.54 11.64
C PRO A 241 -7.99 37.33 11.70
N PRO A 242 -8.61 37.36 12.90
CA PRO A 242 -10.06 37.24 13.02
C PRO A 242 -10.78 38.48 12.48
N THR A 243 -11.82 38.24 11.67
CA THR A 243 -12.77 39.26 11.22
C THR A 243 -13.54 39.83 12.42
N VAL A 244 -13.39 41.14 12.64
CA VAL A 244 -14.14 41.90 13.65
C VAL A 244 -15.63 41.90 13.26
N THR A 245 -16.47 41.33 14.12
CA THR A 245 -17.93 41.44 13.99
C THR A 245 -18.37 42.68 14.74
N SER A 246 -18.80 43.71 14.01
CA SER A 246 -19.38 44.92 14.59
C SER A 246 -20.76 44.59 15.17
N ASN A 247 -20.88 44.68 16.49
CA ASN A 247 -22.15 44.72 17.21
C ASN A 247 -22.74 46.13 17.04
N GLU A 248 -23.75 46.29 16.17
CA GLU A 248 -24.64 47.45 16.22
C GLU A 248 -25.80 47.18 17.19
N THR A 249 -25.82 47.98 18.24
CA THR A 249 -26.93 48.10 19.18
C THR A 249 -28.06 48.89 18.52
N PRO A 250 -29.32 48.41 18.49
CA PRO A 250 -30.42 49.23 18.01
C PRO A 250 -30.79 50.28 19.07
N GLY A 251 -30.48 51.53 18.74
CA GLY A 251 -30.96 52.71 19.46
C GLY A 251 -32.48 52.82 19.44
N THR A 252 -33.01 53.21 20.59
CA THR A 252 -34.38 53.65 20.84
C THR A 252 -34.80 54.76 19.86
N GLY A 253 -35.80 54.46 19.04
CA GLY A 253 -36.46 55.42 18.15
C GLY A 253 -37.96 55.20 18.13
N THR A 254 -38.67 55.93 18.99
CA THR A 254 -40.14 56.03 18.99
C THR A 254 -40.61 56.82 17.78
N SER A 255 -41.38 56.21 16.88
CA SER A 255 -42.29 56.94 16.00
C SER A 255 -43.53 56.12 15.66
N SER A 256 -44.66 56.63 16.11
CA SER A 256 -46.03 56.18 15.91
C SER A 256 -46.45 56.06 14.44
N CYS A 257 -47.10 54.95 14.06
CA CYS A 257 -47.88 54.88 12.82
C CYS A 257 -49.35 54.59 13.15
N LYS A 258 -50.19 55.61 12.94
CA LYS A 258 -51.64 55.63 13.23
C LYS A 258 -52.40 55.05 12.02
N ARG A 259 -53.21 54.03 12.27
CA ARG A 259 -54.21 53.45 11.36
C ARG A 259 -55.16 54.54 10.83
N ARG A 260 -55.43 54.54 9.52
CA ARG A 260 -56.60 55.22 8.95
C ARG A 260 -57.32 54.27 7.99
N MET A 261 -58.50 53.81 8.42
CA MET A 261 -59.51 53.17 7.58
C MET A 261 -60.09 54.19 6.60
N ARG A 262 -60.45 53.75 5.40
CA ARG A 262 -61.35 54.48 4.49
C ARG A 262 -62.65 53.69 4.35
N SER A 263 -63.75 54.43 4.51
CA SER A 263 -65.08 54.16 3.97
C SER A 263 -65.06 54.10 2.45
#